data_AF-A0A7Y8QA59-F1
#
_entry.id   AF-A0A7Y8QA59-F1
#
_cell.length_a   1.000
_cell.length_b   1.000
_cell.length_c   1.000
_cell.angle_alpha   90.00
_cell.angle_beta   90.00
_cell.angle_gamma   90.00
#
_symmetry.space_group_name_H-M   'P 1'
#
loop_
_entity.id
_entity.type
_entity.pdbx_description
1 polymer ?
#
loop_
_entity_poly.entity_id
_entity_poly.type
_entity_poly.pdbx_seq_one_letter_code
_entity_poly.pdbx_strand_id
1 'polypeptide(L)' 'MLTCRQATQLISEKQDRPLQFIEQSNLQLHLFACRSCRRYGKQIKTLRQLSKAFSEYEG' A
#
# COMPACT_ATOMS: atom_id res chain seq x y z
N MET A 1 -16.72 -4.37 -5.59
CA MET A 1 -15.35 -4.20 -6.13
C MET A 1 -14.83 -2.83 -5.72
N LEU A 2 -13.60 -2.73 -5.21
CA LEU A 2 -12.97 -1.45 -4.93
C LEU A 2 -12.69 -0.70 -6.24
N THR A 3 -12.89 0.62 -6.22
CA THR A 3 -12.35 1.50 -7.27
C THR A 3 -10.83 1.65 -7.12
N CYS A 4 -10.14 2.05 -8.18
CA CYS A 4 -8.70 2.33 -8.10
C CYS A 4 -8.39 3.38 -7.01
N ARG A 5 -9.24 4.40 -6.84
CA ARG A 5 -9.09 5.43 -5.79
C ARG A 5 -9.17 4.83 -4.38
N GLN A 6 -10.16 3.98 -4.13
CA GLN A 6 -10.30 3.30 -2.84
C GLN A 6 -9.13 2.33 -2.59
N ALA A 7 -8.67 1.62 -3.64
CA ALA A 7 -7.53 0.74 -3.53
C ALA A 7 -6.24 1.51 -3.20
N THR A 8 -5.96 2.62 -3.87
CA THR A 8 -4.79 3.47 -3.57
C THR A 8 -4.87 4.07 -2.17
N GLN A 9 -6.07 4.43 -1.72
CA GLN A 9 -6.29 4.94 -0.36
C GLN A 9 -5.99 3.85 0.69
N LEU A 10 -6.55 2.65 0.55
CA LEU A 10 -6.23 1.52 1.45
C LEU A 10 -4.74 1.13 1.42
N ILE A 11 -4.08 1.23 0.27
CA ILE A 11 -2.62 1.01 0.16
C ILE A 11 -1.85 2.05 0.98
N SER A 12 -2.27 3.31 0.95
CA SER A 12 -1.67 4.38 1.75
C SER A 12 -1.95 4.15 3.24
N GLU A 13 -3.21 3.93 3.61
CA GLU A 13 -3.63 3.71 5.00
C GLU A 13 -2.93 2.51 5.63
N LYS A 14 -2.62 1.46 4.86
CA LYS A 14 -1.81 0.32 5.33
C LYS A 14 -0.43 0.72 5.85
N GLN A 15 0.08 1.89 5.45
CA GLN A 15 1.35 2.41 5.93
C GLN A 15 1.24 3.00 7.33
N ASP A 16 0.10 3.62 7.64
CA ASP A 16 -0.14 4.32 8.91
C ASP A 16 -0.84 3.43 9.93
N ARG A 17 -1.74 2.55 9.48
CA ARG A 17 -2.51 1.63 10.31
C ARG A 17 -2.56 0.22 9.73
N PRO A 18 -2.74 -0.81 10.58
CA PRO A 18 -3.16 -2.11 10.06
C PRO A 18 -4.55 -2.00 9.41
N LEU A 19 -4.71 -2.69 8.28
CA LEU A 19 -6.03 -2.84 7.64
C LEU A 19 -6.81 -3.95 8.34
N GLN A 20 -8.13 -3.82 8.36
CA GLN A 20 -9.02 -4.89 8.77
C GLN A 20 -8.95 -6.05 7.75
N PHE A 21 -9.24 -7.28 8.20
CA PHE A 21 -9.20 -8.47 7.33
C PHE A 21 -10.05 -8.33 6.05
N ILE A 22 -11.21 -7.67 6.15
CA ILE A 22 -12.11 -7.42 5.02
C ILE A 22 -11.49 -6.42 4.04
N GLU A 23 -10.93 -5.32 4.55
CA GLU A 23 -10.23 -4.31 3.73
C GLU A 23 -9.05 -4.94 2.99
N GLN A 24 -8.27 -5.75 3.70
CA GLN A 24 -7.12 -6.45 3.16
C GLN A 24 -7.52 -7.44 2.05
N SER A 25 -8.58 -8.23 2.28
CA SER A 25 -9.04 -9.21 1.29
C SER A 25 -9.58 -8.54 0.03
N ASN A 26 -10.40 -7.50 0.18
CA ASN A 26 -10.90 -6.71 -0.95
C ASN A 26 -9.77 -6.04 -1.74
N LEU A 27 -8.77 -5.51 -1.03
CA LEU A 27 -7.60 -4.93 -1.66
C LEU A 27 -6.80 -5.99 -2.44
N GLN A 28 -6.56 -7.18 -1.88
CA GLN A 28 -5.88 -8.26 -2.59
C GLN A 28 -6.61 -8.61 -3.90
N LEU A 29 -7.93 -8.80 -3.85
CA LEU A 29 -8.73 -9.09 -5.04
C LEU A 29 -8.59 -7.99 -6.11
N HIS A 30 -8.62 -6.71 -5.72
CA HIS A 30 -8.41 -5.61 -6.65
C HIS A 30 -6.99 -5.63 -7.25
N LEU A 31 -5.96 -5.91 -6.45
CA LEU A 31 -4.57 -6.00 -6.92
C LEU A 31 -4.34 -7.19 -7.87
N PHE A 32 -5.16 -8.25 -7.77
CA PHE A 32 -5.18 -9.35 -8.75
C PHE A 32 -5.60 -8.87 -10.13
N ALA A 33 -6.64 -8.05 -10.24
CA ALA A 33 -7.16 -7.56 -11.51
C ALA A 33 -6.45 -6.30 -12.03
N CYS A 34 -5.92 -5.44 -11.15
CA CYS A 34 -5.37 -4.13 -11.53
C CYS A 34 -3.84 -4.07 -11.38
N ARG A 35 -3.14 -4.09 -12.52
CA ARG A 35 -1.67 -3.98 -12.58
C ARG A 35 -1.16 -2.62 -12.06
N SER A 36 -1.88 -1.53 -12.34
CA SER A 36 -1.48 -0.18 -11.93
C SER A 36 -1.46 -0.03 -10.41
N CYS A 37 -2.54 -0.43 -9.73
CA CYS A 37 -2.61 -0.42 -8.27
C CYS A 37 -1.57 -1.34 -7.64
N ARG A 38 -1.27 -2.48 -8.27
CA ARG A 38 -0.19 -3.38 -7.81
C ARG A 38 1.19 -2.72 -7.91
N ARG A 39 1.45 -1.98 -8.99
CA ARG A 39 2.70 -1.23 -9.17
C ARG A 39 2.82 -0.12 -8.14
N TYR A 40 1.75 0.63 -7.91
CA TYR A 40 1.68 1.67 -6.88
C TYR A 40 1.99 1.12 -5.48
N GLY A 41 1.37 -0.01 -5.10
CA GLY A 41 1.67 -0.66 -3.82
C GLY A 41 3.13 -1.06 -3.64
N LYS A 42 3.81 -1.47 -4.72
CA LYS A 42 5.25 -1.73 -4.69
C LYS A 42 6.06 -0.44 -4.50
N GLN A 43 5.72 0.63 -5.22
CA GLN A 43 6.41 1.93 -5.12
C GLN A 43 6.34 2.51 -3.71
N ILE A 44 5.15 2.54 -3.10
CA ILE A 44 4.98 3.06 -1.74
C ILE A 44 5.75 2.21 -0.70
N LYS A 45 5.84 0.88 -0.90
CA LYS A 45 6.64 0.03 -0.02
C LYS A 45 8.13 0.38 -0.11
N THR A 46 8.66 0.59 -1.32
CA THR A 46 10.05 1.02 -1.54
C THR A 46 10.31 2.38 -0.90
N LEU A 47 9.42 3.35 -1.11
CA LEU A 47 9.55 4.68 -0.50
C LEU A 47 9.63 4.58 1.03
N ARG A 48 8.75 3.79 1.66
CA ARG A 48 8.77 3.59 3.11
C ARG A 48 10.06 2.93 3.61
N GLN A 49 10.62 1.99 2.85
CA GLN A 49 11.90 1.37 3.20
C GLN A 49 13.05 2.37 3.15
N LEU A 50 13.09 3.21 2.11
CA LEU A 50 14.09 4.27 1.97
C LEU A 50 13.96 5.32 3.08
N SER A 51 12.73 5.76 3.39
CA SER A 51 12.50 6.73 4.48
C SER A 51 12.93 6.17 5.84
N LYS A 52 12.72 4.88 6.10
CA LYS A 52 13.21 4.23 7.33
C LYS A 52 14.73 4.19 7.37
N ALA A 53 15.36 3.71 6.30
CA ALA A 53 16.81 3.65 6.20
C ALA A 53 17.48 5.03 6.35
N PHE A 54 16.85 6.09 5.82
CA PHE A 54 17.33 7.45 5.98
C PHE A 54 17.22 7.94 7.44
N SER A 55 16.09 7.68 8.10
CA SER A 55 15.91 8.01 9.53
C SER A 55 16.89 7.26 10.43
N GLU A 56 17.34 6.07 10.04
CA GLU A 56 18.35 5.29 10.76
C GLU A 56 19.79 5.77 10.49
N TYR A 57 20.03 6.47 9.37
CA TYR A 57 21.35 7.03 9.03
C TYR A 57 21.62 8.38 9.72
N GLU A 58 20.59 9.19 9.93
CA GLU A 58 20.69 10.52 10.57
C GLU A 58 20.69 10.46 12.11
N GLY A 59 20.48 9.28 12.72
CA GLY A 59 20.45 9.07 14.17
C GLY A 59 21.74 8.47 14.70
#